data_AF-J9E5V3-F1
#
_entry.id   AF-J9E5V3-F1
#
_cell.length_a   1.000
_cell.length_b   1.000
_cell.length_c   1.000
_cell.angle_alpha   90.00
_cell.angle_beta   90.00
_cell.angle_gamma   90.00
#
_symmetry.space_group_name_H-M   'P 1'
#
loop_
_entity.id
_entity.type
_entity.pdbx_description
1 polymer ?
#
loop_
_entity_poly.entity_id
_entity_poly.type
_entity_poly.pdbx_seq_one_letter_code
_entity_poly.pdbx_strand_id
1 'polypeptide(L)' 'MEKMENWDEVLNEEIRELKDILTCPSCKVRRKDAVLTKCFHVFCMECMKTRYETRRRKCPKCNAAFGANDYRRMYFT' A
#
# COMPACT_ATOMS: atom_id res chain seq x y z
N MET A 1 -27.61 -21.12 24.17
CA MET A 1 -27.51 -21.47 22.74
C MET A 1 -26.50 -20.53 22.14
N GLU A 2 -25.30 -21.06 21.94
CA GLU A 2 -24.13 -20.33 21.46
C GLU A 2 -24.41 -19.70 20.11
N LYS A 3 -23.99 -18.45 19.94
CA LYS A 3 -24.01 -17.75 18.66
C LYS A 3 -23.16 -18.57 17.71
N MET A 4 -23.80 -19.28 16.78
CA MET A 4 -23.11 -19.75 15.59
C MET A 4 -22.74 -18.48 14.83
N GLU A 5 -21.50 -18.02 14.99
CA GLU A 5 -20.96 -16.90 14.22
C GLU A 5 -21.22 -17.20 12.74
N ASN A 6 -21.76 -16.22 12.02
CA ASN A 6 -22.01 -16.37 10.60
C ASN A 6 -20.64 -16.49 9.91
N TRP A 7 -20.22 -17.71 9.59
CA TRP A 7 -18.91 -17.99 9.00
C TRP A 7 -18.65 -17.18 7.73
N ASP A 8 -19.70 -16.87 6.97
CA ASP A 8 -19.60 -16.01 5.79
C ASP A 8 -19.19 -14.57 6.16
N GLU A 9 -19.69 -14.03 7.27
CA GLU A 9 -19.30 -12.69 7.75
C GLU A 9 -17.84 -12.66 8.19
N VAL A 10 -17.39 -13.69 8.91
CA VAL A 10 -16.00 -13.83 9.35
C VAL A 10 -15.06 -13.90 8.15
N LEU A 11 -15.37 -14.77 7.17
CA LEU A 11 -14.57 -14.92 5.96
C LEU A 11 -14.56 -13.64 5.11
N ASN A 12 -15.68 -12.94 5.01
CA ASN A 12 -15.76 -11.69 4.26
C ASN A 12 -14.93 -10.57 4.90
N GLU A 13 -14.89 -10.49 6.23
CA GLU A 13 -14.04 -9.52 6.93
C GLU A 13 -12.56 -9.85 6.75
N GLU A 14 -12.16 -11.14 6.84
CA GLU A 14 -10.78 -11.54 6.56
C GLU A 14 -10.36 -11.22 5.12
N ILE A 15 -11.23 -11.49 4.12
CA ILE A 15 -10.99 -11.10 2.72
C ILE A 15 -10.81 -9.58 2.59
N ARG A 16 -11.59 -8.80 3.33
CA ARG A 16 -11.49 -7.34 3.33
C ARG A 16 -10.16 -6.86 3.91
N GLU A 17 -9.76 -7.39 5.06
CA GLU A 17 -8.48 -7.05 5.69
C GLU A 17 -7.29 -7.40 4.78
N LEU A 18 -7.31 -8.57 4.15
CA LEU A 18 -6.29 -8.98 3.18
C LEU A 18 -6.23 -8.04 1.96
N LYS A 19 -7.39 -7.62 1.44
CA LYS A 19 -7.45 -6.62 0.36
C LYS A 19 -6.89 -5.27 0.79
N ASP A 20 -7.18 -4.83 2.01
CA ASP A 20 -6.67 -3.57 2.56
C ASP A 20 -5.15 -3.60 2.74
N ILE A 21 -4.59 -4.73 3.20
CA ILE A 21 -3.14 -4.96 3.28
C ILE A 21 -2.49 -4.85 1.90
N LEU A 22 -3.13 -5.32 0.83
CA LEU A 22 -2.59 -5.24 -0.53
C LEU A 22 -2.84 -3.89 -1.23
N THR A 23 -3.64 -3.01 -0.63
CA THR A 23 -4.03 -1.72 -1.19
C THR A 23 -3.07 -0.61 -0.78
N CYS A 24 -2.73 0.27 -1.72
CA CYS A 24 -1.81 1.38 -1.49
C CYS A 24 -2.38 2.31 -0.41
N PRO A 25 -1.66 2.52 0.72
CA PRO A 25 -2.18 3.32 1.82
C PRO A 25 -2.25 4.83 1.50
N SER A 26 -1.58 5.28 0.44
CA SER A 26 -1.59 6.70 0.05
C SER A 26 -2.81 7.10 -0.77
N CYS A 27 -3.40 6.19 -1.56
CA CYS A 27 -4.59 6.49 -2.36
C CYS A 27 -5.81 5.68 -1.94
N LYS A 28 -5.63 4.56 -1.22
CA LYS A 28 -6.69 3.63 -0.81
C LYS A 28 -7.53 3.08 -1.99
N VAL A 29 -6.95 3.04 -3.19
CA VAL A 29 -7.62 2.63 -4.42
C VAL A 29 -6.82 1.56 -5.16
N ARG A 30 -5.58 1.86 -5.52
CA ARG A 30 -4.74 0.95 -6.32
C ARG A 30 -4.02 -0.06 -5.44
N ARG A 31 -3.71 -1.24 -5.99
CA ARG A 31 -2.81 -2.20 -5.34
C ARG A 31 -1.41 -1.64 -5.18
N LYS A 32 -0.70 -2.14 -4.17
CA LYS A 32 0.73 -1.91 -3.98
C LYS A 32 1.52 -2.50 -5.15
N ASP A 33 2.43 -1.71 -5.73
CA ASP A 33 3.31 -2.14 -6.84
C ASP A 33 4.62 -1.32 -6.92
N ALA A 34 4.94 -0.54 -5.87
CA ALA A 34 6.19 0.22 -5.78
C ALA A 34 6.73 0.27 -4.35
N VAL A 35 8.04 0.02 -4.20
CA VAL A 35 8.77 0.11 -2.93
C VAL A 35 9.72 1.30 -2.92
N LEU A 36 9.78 2.02 -1.80
CA LEU A 36 10.84 3.00 -1.54
C LEU A 36 12.08 2.28 -0.99
N THR A 37 13.22 2.34 -1.69
CA THR A 37 14.43 1.59 -1.32
C THR A 37 15.15 2.14 -0.09
N LYS A 38 14.84 3.38 0.33
CA LYS A 38 15.44 4.01 1.51
C LYS A 38 14.78 3.63 2.83
N CYS A 39 13.50 3.26 2.80
CA CYS A 39 12.72 2.97 4.01
C CYS A 39 11.79 1.76 3.90
N PHE A 40 11.81 1.07 2.75
CA PHE A 40 11.06 -0.15 2.45
C PHE A 40 9.54 -0.06 2.59
N HIS A 41 8.99 1.15 2.70
CA HIS A 41 7.55 1.34 2.64
C HIS A 41 7.02 1.20 1.21
N VAL A 42 5.87 0.52 1.09
CA VAL A 42 5.28 0.11 -0.18
C VAL A 42 4.01 0.92 -0.46
N PHE A 43 3.89 1.40 -1.70
CA PHE A 43 2.77 2.19 -2.22
C PHE A 43 2.46 1.73 -3.66
N CYS A 44 1.61 2.48 -4.37
CA CYS A 44 1.46 2.31 -5.81
C CYS A 44 2.40 3.26 -6.58
N MET A 45 2.80 2.84 -7.77
CA MET A 45 3.75 3.53 -8.64
C MET A 45 3.22 4.90 -9.08
N GLU A 46 1.91 5.00 -9.31
CA GLU A 46 1.27 6.28 -9.64
C GLU A 46 1.45 7.29 -8.50
N CYS A 47 1.20 6.91 -7.25
CA CYS A 47 1.40 7.80 -6.10
C CYS A 47 2.87 8.21 -5.94
N MET A 48 3.83 7.31 -6.21
CA MET A 48 5.25 7.63 -6.11
C MET A 48 5.69 8.59 -7.24
N LYS A 49 5.28 8.34 -8.48
CA LYS A 49 5.55 9.23 -9.63
C LYS A 49 4.96 10.62 -9.42
N THR A 50 3.68 10.72 -9.08
CA THR A 50 3.01 12.01 -8.83
C THR A 50 3.74 12.79 -7.73
N ARG A 51 4.16 12.14 -6.63
CA ARG A 51 4.93 12.81 -5.57
C ARG A 51 6.29 13.29 -6.04
N TYR A 52 6.97 12.50 -6.86
CA TYR A 52 8.27 12.88 -7.41
C TYR A 52 8.17 14.10 -8.34
N GLU A 53 7.20 14.09 -9.25
CA GLU A 53 6.91 15.14 -10.23
C GLU A 53 6.47 16.44 -9.55
N THR A 54 5.58 16.35 -8.55
CA THR A 54 5.11 17.49 -7.74
C THR A 54 6.12 17.96 -6.68
N ARG A 55 7.36 17.45 -6.71
CA ARG A 55 8.45 17.77 -5.77
C ARG A 55 8.15 17.46 -4.29
N ARG A 56 7.13 16.66 -4.00
CA ARG A 56 6.78 16.13 -2.66
C ARG A 56 7.55 14.85 -2.36
N ARG A 57 8.88 14.92 -2.48
CA ARG A 57 9.85 13.80 -2.47
C ARG A 57 10.14 13.24 -1.07
N LYS A 58 9.09 13.00 -0.29
CA LYS A 58 9.14 12.38 1.04
C LYS A 58 8.14 11.22 1.13
N CYS A 59 8.56 10.15 1.80
CA CYS A 59 7.74 8.97 2.05
C CYS A 59 6.43 9.37 2.74
N PRO A 60 5.25 8.95 2.22
CA PRO A 60 3.96 9.23 2.85
C PRO A 60 3.82 8.71 4.29
N LYS A 61 4.59 7.69 4.67
CA LYS A 61 4.47 7.01 5.98
C LYS A 61 5.48 7.49 7.02
N CYS A 62 6.76 7.60 6.66
CA CYS A 62 7.82 7.95 7.61
C CYS A 62 8.55 9.26 7.29
N ASN A 63 8.11 9.99 6.27
CA ASN A 63 8.69 11.28 5.84
C ASN A 63 10.16 11.23 5.37
N ALA A 64 10.75 10.04 5.22
CA ALA A 64 12.09 9.86 4.66
C ALA A 64 12.17 10.44 3.24
N ALA A 65 13.23 11.19 2.94
CA ALA A 65 13.45 11.75 1.61
C ALA A 65 13.78 10.63 0.59
N PHE A 66 13.38 10.82 -0.68
CA PHE A 66 13.68 9.88 -1.76
C PHE A 66 13.91 10.60 -3.09
N GLY A 67 14.83 10.10 -3.92
CA GLY A 67 15.13 10.61 -5.26
C GLY A 67 14.57 9.74 -6.40
N ALA A 68 14.95 10.06 -7.63
CA ALA A 68 14.51 9.36 -8.85
C ALA A 68 14.83 7.85 -8.83
N ASN A 69 15.93 7.47 -8.18
CA ASN A 69 16.42 6.10 -8.12
C ASN A 69 15.94 5.32 -6.89
N ASP A 70 15.17 5.97 -6.01
CA ASP A 70 14.81 5.44 -4.71
C ASP A 70 13.38 4.89 -4.62
N TYR A 71 12.64 4.85 -5.74
CA TYR A 71 11.37 4.13 -5.84
C TYR A 71 11.44 3.17 -7.02
N ARG A 72 11.09 1.89 -6.77
CA ARG A 72 11.18 0.83 -7.76
C ARG A 72 9.89 0.05 -7.84
N ARG A 73 9.55 -0.40 -9.05
CA ARG A 73 8.40 -1.27 -9.26
C ARG A 73 8.66 -2.63 -8.61
N MET A 74 7.65 -3.18 -7.97
CA MET A 74 7.66 -4.54 -7.43
C MET A 74 6.40 -5.28 -7.88
N TYR A 75 6.48 -6.61 -7.91
CA TYR A 75 5.38 -7.48 -8.31
C TYR A 75 5.15 -8.51 -7.20
N PHE A 76 3.90 -8.67 -6.78
CA PHE A 76 3.48 -9.76 -5.91
C PHE A 76 3.15 -10.97 -6.79
N THR A 77 3.69 -12.14 -6.45
CA THR A 77 3.36 -13.43 -7.05
C THR A 77 2.45 -14.21 -6.12
#